data_AF-A0AAV7XV72-F1
#
_entry.id   AF-A0AAV7XV72-F1
#
_cell.length_a   1.000
_cell.length_b   1.000
_cell.length_c   1.000
_cell.angle_alpha   90.00
_cell.angle_beta   90.00
_cell.angle_gamma   90.00
#
_symmetry.space_group_name_H-M   'P 1'
#
loop_
_entity.id
_entity.type
_entity.pdbx_description
1 polymer ?
#
loop_
_entity_poly.entity_id
_entity_poly.type
_entity_poly.pdbx_seq_one_letter_code
_entity_poly.pdbx_strand_id
1 'polypeptide(L)'
;MGVGREMGGCGQCIKYSMFLANFVIFLGGAVVLGIGVWTLLDKAFITELTGTNMFLGAVYILIATGGLVTLIAFLGCVGAVKEVKCMLLAYFLIVFIVFVTMLVGGVLGYVFRENVRKHTDYKMRSTLADYRTNKSIQRAWDETQESFHCCGVDGPTDWKSQIPSSCCKMGPEGKNPCQSSPTPGNIYTMGCLTTLQSLITDNTNVLAGAGIGVSSLMVTFIAPQVLLVLKAKRKKNHLQAVCGAVL
;
A
#
# COMPACT_ATOMS: atom_id res chain seq x y z
N MET A 1 9.61 -32.30 24.79
CA MET A 1 11.07 -32.38 24.51
C MET A 1 11.56 -31.00 24.14
N GLY A 2 12.07 -30.28 25.15
CA GLY A 2 12.52 -28.90 25.03
C GLY A 2 13.78 -28.82 24.20
N VAL A 3 13.75 -28.00 23.15
CA VAL A 3 14.95 -27.52 22.47
C VAL A 3 15.34 -26.20 23.15
N GLY A 4 15.67 -26.27 24.44
CA GLY A 4 16.44 -25.23 25.09
C GLY A 4 17.87 -25.32 24.58
N ARG A 5 18.13 -24.79 23.39
CA ARG A 5 19.52 -24.46 23.01
C ARG A 5 19.90 -23.30 23.90
N GLU A 6 21.00 -23.42 24.64
CA GLU A 6 21.72 -22.25 25.14
C GLU A 6 22.11 -21.40 23.92
N MET A 7 21.26 -20.43 23.63
CA MET A 7 21.55 -19.38 22.70
C MET A 7 22.42 -18.40 23.47
N GLY A 8 23.73 -18.34 23.17
CA GLY A 8 24.57 -17.25 23.67
C GLY A 8 23.90 -15.89 23.41
N GLY A 9 24.26 -14.85 24.16
CA GLY A 9 23.50 -13.57 24.22
C GLY A 9 22.99 -13.02 22.87
N CYS A 10 23.74 -13.21 21.78
CA CYS A 10 23.34 -12.86 20.42
C CYS A 10 22.03 -13.54 19.93
N GLY A 11 21.80 -14.83 20.21
CA GLY A 11 20.59 -15.55 19.79
C GLY A 11 19.35 -15.17 20.60
N GLN A 12 19.53 -14.88 21.89
CA GLN A 12 18.49 -14.37 22.77
C GLN A 12 18.03 -12.97 22.29
N CYS A 13 18.98 -12.09 21.94
CA CYS A 13 18.68 -10.75 21.39
C CYS A 13 17.91 -10.82 20.07
N ILE A 14 18.28 -11.72 19.16
CA ILE A 14 17.57 -11.89 17.87
C ILE A 14 16.11 -12.31 18.10
N LYS A 15 15.86 -13.23 19.03
CA LYS A 15 14.51 -13.72 19.33
C LYS A 15 13.62 -12.63 19.91
N TYR A 16 14.13 -11.87 20.89
CA TYR A 16 13.39 -10.75 21.49
C TYR A 16 13.15 -9.62 20.49
N SER A 17 14.16 -9.27 19.70
CA SER A 17 14.02 -8.26 18.64
C SER A 17 12.96 -8.66 17.61
N MET A 18 12.95 -9.93 17.18
CA MET A 18 11.97 -10.43 16.22
C MET A 18 10.54 -10.42 16.80
N PHE A 19 10.36 -10.79 18.07
CA PHE A 19 9.06 -10.69 18.74
C PHE A 19 8.60 -9.23 18.84
N LEU A 20 9.46 -8.33 19.31
CA LEU A 20 9.12 -6.92 19.48
C LEU A 20 8.75 -6.26 18.14
N ALA A 21 9.55 -6.51 17.09
CA ALA A 21 9.28 -5.97 15.75
C ALA A 21 7.94 -6.47 15.20
N ASN A 22 7.65 -7.78 15.30
CA ASN A 22 6.36 -8.32 14.87
C ASN A 22 5.20 -7.79 15.71
N PHE A 23 5.40 -7.57 17.01
CA PHE A 23 4.36 -7.01 17.87
C PHE A 23 4.02 -5.56 17.51
N VAL A 24 5.03 -4.73 17.21
CA VAL A 24 4.80 -3.36 16.72
C VAL A 24 4.07 -3.37 15.37
N ILE A 25 4.46 -4.25 14.44
CA ILE A 25 3.78 -4.41 13.14
C ILE A 25 2.33 -4.87 13.34
N PHE A 26 2.08 -5.79 14.28
CA PHE A 26 0.74 -6.25 14.62
C PHE A 26 -0.15 -5.09 15.10
N LEU A 27 0.34 -4.26 16.01
CA LEU A 27 -0.40 -3.08 16.49
C LEU A 27 -0.68 -2.10 15.36
N GLY A 28 0.33 -1.80 14.53
CA GLY A 28 0.15 -0.93 13.37
C GLY A 28 -0.88 -1.47 12.38
N GLY A 29 -0.81 -2.77 12.06
CA GLY A 29 -1.78 -3.46 11.20
C GLY A 29 -3.19 -3.40 11.76
N ALA A 30 -3.35 -3.62 13.07
CA ALA A 30 -4.65 -3.57 13.74
C ALA A 30 -5.25 -2.16 13.71
N VAL A 31 -4.43 -1.12 13.89
CA VAL A 31 -4.86 0.29 13.75
C VAL A 31 -5.33 0.58 12.33
N VAL A 32 -4.54 0.19 11.32
CA VAL A 32 -4.90 0.39 9.90
C VAL A 32 -6.19 -0.35 9.55
N LEU A 33 -6.33 -1.59 10.00
CA LEU A 33 -7.56 -2.37 9.83
C LEU A 33 -8.75 -1.70 10.51
N GLY A 34 -8.58 -1.19 11.73
CA GLY A 34 -9.61 -0.46 12.46
C GLY A 34 -10.06 0.81 11.72
N ILE A 35 -9.11 1.59 11.18
CA ILE A 35 -9.41 2.76 10.35
C ILE A 35 -10.16 2.35 9.07
N GLY A 36 -9.74 1.26 8.42
CA GLY A 36 -10.41 0.73 7.23
C GLY A 36 -11.86 0.33 7.51
N VAL A 37 -12.10 -0.41 8.59
CA VAL A 37 -13.47 -0.81 8.99
C VAL A 37 -14.29 0.41 9.40
N TRP A 38 -13.73 1.33 10.18
CA TRP A 38 -14.41 2.57 10.57
C TRP A 38 -14.84 3.40 9.35
N THR A 39 -13.92 3.62 8.40
CA THR A 39 -14.21 4.36 7.17
C THR A 39 -15.22 3.64 6.29
N LEU A 40 -15.20 2.30 6.24
CA LEU A 40 -16.22 1.52 5.55
C LEU A 40 -17.60 1.71 6.19
N LEU A 41 -17.73 1.66 7.51
CA LEU A 41 -19.01 1.78 8.20
C LEU A 41 -19.60 3.20 8.11
N ASP A 42 -18.76 4.23 8.30
CA ASP A 42 -19.19 5.64 8.20
C ASP A 42 -19.65 6.00 6.77
N LYS A 43 -18.96 5.46 5.75
CA LYS A 43 -19.27 5.75 4.35
C LYS A 43 -20.26 4.77 3.72
N ALA A 44 -20.45 3.55 4.24
CA ALA A 44 -21.41 2.56 3.74
C ALA A 44 -22.84 3.12 3.65
N PHE A 45 -23.23 3.90 4.66
CA PHE A 45 -24.53 4.58 4.69
C PHE A 45 -24.68 5.63 3.58
N ILE A 46 -23.59 6.27 3.16
CA ILE A 46 -23.59 7.30 2.11
C ILE A 46 -23.41 6.67 0.72
N THR A 47 -22.71 5.54 0.61
CA THR A 47 -22.42 4.84 -0.65
C THR A 47 -23.60 4.02 -1.16
N GLU A 48 -24.45 3.43 -0.30
CA GLU A 48 -25.72 2.80 -0.73
C GLU A 48 -26.62 3.80 -1.46
N LEU A 49 -26.57 5.08 -1.09
CA LEU A 49 -27.32 6.13 -1.77
C LEU A 49 -26.61 6.70 -3.01
N THR A 50 -25.30 6.49 -3.19
CA THR A 50 -24.49 7.22 -4.20
C THR A 50 -23.72 6.38 -5.20
N GLY A 51 -23.53 5.06 -5.02
CA GLY A 51 -22.91 4.19 -6.04
C GLY A 51 -21.40 4.43 -6.26
N THR A 52 -20.66 4.78 -5.21
CA THR A 52 -19.23 5.16 -5.25
C THR A 52 -18.28 3.96 -5.27
N ASN A 53 -18.03 3.38 -6.45
CA ASN A 53 -17.22 2.14 -6.58
C ASN A 53 -15.69 2.34 -6.40
N MET A 54 -15.14 3.52 -6.75
CA MET A 54 -13.68 3.72 -6.78
C MET A 54 -13.07 3.97 -5.38
N PHE A 55 -13.74 4.77 -4.55
CA PHE A 55 -13.33 5.02 -3.15
C PHE A 55 -13.45 3.74 -2.30
N LEU A 56 -14.52 2.96 -2.51
CA LEU A 56 -14.69 1.66 -1.87
C LEU A 56 -13.54 0.70 -2.22
N GLY A 57 -13.06 0.71 -3.46
CA GLY A 57 -11.88 -0.06 -3.86
C GLY A 57 -10.66 0.24 -2.98
N ALA A 58 -10.36 1.51 -2.72
CA ALA A 58 -9.25 1.92 -1.86
C ALA A 58 -9.46 1.48 -0.40
N VAL A 59 -10.67 1.62 0.13
CA VAL A 59 -11.03 1.19 1.50
C VAL A 59 -10.91 -0.33 1.64
N TYR A 60 -11.39 -1.11 0.66
CA TYR A 60 -11.24 -2.57 0.66
C TYR A 60 -9.78 -3.01 0.60
N ILE A 61 -8.93 -2.33 -0.21
CA ILE A 61 -7.49 -2.59 -0.26
C ILE A 61 -6.86 -2.31 1.12
N LEU A 62 -7.25 -1.21 1.78
CA LEU A 62 -6.77 -0.85 3.11
C LEU A 62 -7.13 -1.91 4.15
N ILE A 63 -8.39 -2.37 4.17
CA ILE A 63 -8.87 -3.43 5.06
C ILE A 63 -8.14 -4.75 4.77
N ALA A 64 -8.06 -5.16 3.51
CA ALA A 64 -7.44 -6.42 3.11
C ALA A 64 -5.95 -6.45 3.48
N THR A 65 -5.24 -5.36 3.20
CA THR A 65 -3.80 -5.26 3.49
C THR A 65 -3.55 -5.14 5.00
N GLY A 66 -4.34 -4.33 5.72
CA GLY A 66 -4.26 -4.22 7.17
C GLY A 66 -4.53 -5.54 7.88
N GLY A 67 -5.55 -6.28 7.43
CA GLY A 67 -5.88 -7.62 7.93
C GLY A 67 -4.77 -8.64 7.66
N LEU A 68 -4.23 -8.65 6.44
CA LEU A 68 -3.12 -9.53 6.07
C LEU A 68 -1.87 -9.26 6.90
N VAL A 69 -1.48 -7.99 7.05
CA VAL A 69 -0.33 -7.58 7.87
C VAL A 69 -0.52 -7.98 9.33
N THR A 70 -1.71 -7.75 9.89
CA THR A 70 -2.05 -8.13 11.27
C THR A 70 -1.93 -9.65 11.47
N LEU A 71 -2.47 -10.45 10.54
CA LEU A 71 -2.41 -11.91 10.61
C LEU A 71 -0.97 -12.43 10.52
N ILE A 72 -0.19 -11.92 9.57
CA ILE A 72 1.21 -12.33 9.39
C ILE A 72 2.04 -11.99 10.63
N ALA A 73 1.85 -10.79 11.18
CA ALA A 73 2.54 -10.34 12.38
C ALA A 73 2.16 -11.15 13.62
N PHE A 74 0.89 -11.54 13.77
CA PHE A 74 0.43 -12.43 14.83
C PHE A 74 1.09 -13.81 14.73
N LEU A 75 1.15 -14.40 13.53
CA LEU A 75 1.86 -15.66 13.29
C LEU A 75 3.35 -15.54 13.59
N GLY A 76 3.97 -14.40 13.27
CA GLY A 76 5.36 -14.08 13.61
C GLY A 76 5.60 -14.05 15.12
N CYS A 77 4.70 -13.40 15.89
CA CYS A 77 4.76 -13.35 17.35
C CYS A 77 4.60 -14.74 17.98
N VAL A 78 3.57 -15.49 17.57
CA VAL A 78 3.30 -16.84 18.10
C VAL A 78 4.42 -17.81 17.71
N GLY A 79 4.93 -17.72 16.48
CA GLY A 79 6.05 -18.53 15.99
C GLY A 79 7.34 -18.28 16.78
N ALA A 80 7.60 -17.01 17.14
CA ALA A 80 8.74 -16.65 17.99
C ALA A 80 8.61 -17.21 19.42
N VAL A 81 7.42 -17.15 20.03
CA VAL A 81 7.20 -17.58 21.42
C VAL A 81 7.12 -19.09 21.55
N LYS A 82 6.34 -19.76 20.69
CA LYS A 82 6.02 -21.19 20.81
C LYS A 82 7.04 -22.11 20.14
N GLU A 83 8.00 -21.56 19.39
CA GLU A 83 9.05 -22.31 18.66
C GLU A 83 8.51 -23.44 17.75
N VAL A 84 7.27 -23.28 17.26
CA VAL A 84 6.63 -24.27 16.39
C VAL A 84 7.21 -24.13 14.99
N LYS A 85 8.02 -25.12 14.58
CA LYS A 85 8.69 -25.15 13.27
C LYS A 85 7.74 -24.95 12.09
N CYS A 86 6.54 -25.50 12.16
CA CYS A 86 5.53 -25.38 11.09
C CYS A 86 5.06 -23.93 10.92
N MET A 87 4.76 -23.22 12.02
CA MET A 87 4.36 -21.80 11.96
C MET A 87 5.51 -20.90 11.52
N LEU A 88 6.73 -21.18 11.95
CA LEU A 88 7.92 -20.45 11.53
C LEU A 88 8.17 -20.59 10.02
N LEU A 89 7.94 -21.78 9.48
CA LEU A 89 8.06 -22.07 8.05
C LEU A 89 6.92 -21.42 7.24
N ALA A 90 5.69 -21.44 7.74
CA ALA A 90 4.57 -20.75 7.11
C ALA A 90 4.81 -19.24 7.05
N TYR A 91 5.25 -18.63 8.15
CA TYR A 91 5.65 -17.22 8.20
C TYR A 91 6.74 -16.90 7.17
N PHE A 92 7.79 -17.73 7.10
CA PHE A 92 8.86 -17.59 6.12
C PHE A 92 8.34 -17.63 4.68
N LEU A 93 7.48 -18.61 4.33
CA LEU A 93 6.92 -18.73 2.99
C LEU A 93 6.06 -17.51 2.61
N ILE A 94 5.24 -17.01 3.53
CA ILE A 94 4.40 -15.83 3.26
C ILE A 94 5.27 -14.60 3.02
N VAL A 95 6.25 -14.32 3.89
CA VAL A 95 7.16 -13.17 3.72
C VAL A 95 7.97 -13.29 2.43
N PHE A 96 8.42 -14.50 2.07
CA PHE A 96 9.12 -14.75 0.82
C PHE A 96 8.24 -14.48 -0.41
N ILE A 97 6.98 -14.93 -0.40
CA ILE A 97 6.02 -14.65 -1.49
C ILE A 97 5.81 -13.14 -1.63
N VAL A 98 5.59 -12.42 -0.53
CA VAL A 98 5.41 -10.97 -0.55
C VAL A 98 6.64 -10.27 -1.13
N PHE A 99 7.85 -10.70 -0.74
CA PHE A 99 9.09 -10.16 -1.29
C PHE A 99 9.18 -10.35 -2.81
N VAL A 100 8.88 -11.55 -3.32
CA VAL A 100 8.87 -11.82 -4.77
C VAL A 100 7.80 -10.98 -5.47
N THR A 101 6.59 -10.88 -4.92
CA THR A 101 5.52 -10.05 -5.48
C THR A 101 5.91 -8.58 -5.52
N MET A 102 6.63 -8.08 -4.51
CA MET A 102 7.11 -6.71 -4.47
C MET A 102 8.16 -6.44 -5.56
N LEU A 103 9.10 -7.36 -5.77
CA LEU A 103 10.09 -7.27 -6.84
C LEU A 103 9.44 -7.30 -8.23
N VAL A 104 8.58 -8.29 -8.46
CA VAL A 104 7.85 -8.44 -9.72
C VAL A 104 6.96 -7.21 -9.97
N GLY A 105 6.23 -6.75 -8.94
CA GLY A 105 5.39 -5.56 -9.01
C GLY A 105 6.19 -4.29 -9.35
N GLY A 106 7.36 -4.11 -8.75
CA GLY A 106 8.26 -2.99 -9.07
C GLY A 106 8.74 -3.02 -10.52
N VAL A 107 9.16 -4.19 -11.01
CA VAL A 107 9.60 -4.36 -12.40
C VAL A 107 8.43 -4.13 -13.37
N LEU A 108 7.27 -4.77 -13.14
CA LEU A 108 6.08 -4.62 -13.98
C LEU A 108 5.58 -3.17 -13.97
N GLY A 109 5.58 -2.51 -12.82
CA GLY A 109 5.21 -1.10 -12.69
C GLY A 109 6.10 -0.19 -13.53
N TYR A 110 7.41 -0.45 -13.57
CA TYR A 110 8.34 0.30 -14.41
C TYR A 110 8.18 0.00 -15.90
N VAL A 111 8.05 -1.28 -16.27
CA VAL A 111 7.91 -1.72 -17.68
C VAL A 111 6.60 -1.24 -18.28
N PHE A 112 5.50 -1.34 -17.53
CA PHE A 112 4.16 -0.99 -18.02
C PHE A 112 3.70 0.43 -17.65
N ARG A 113 4.60 1.31 -17.20
CA ARG A 113 4.26 2.68 -16.77
C ARG A 113 3.48 3.48 -17.82
N GLU A 114 3.83 3.36 -19.10
CA GLU A 114 3.14 4.05 -20.20
C GLU A 114 1.74 3.50 -20.43
N ASN A 115 1.54 2.19 -20.26
CA ASN A 115 0.22 1.58 -20.39
C ASN A 115 -0.68 1.99 -19.23
N VAL A 116 -0.13 2.05 -18.01
CA VAL A 116 -0.84 2.57 -16.83
C VAL A 116 -1.26 4.01 -17.08
N ARG A 117 -0.34 4.87 -17.55
CA ARG A 117 -0.65 6.26 -17.91
C ARG A 117 -1.79 6.36 -18.92
N LYS A 118 -1.74 5.62 -20.03
CA LYS A 118 -2.77 5.64 -21.07
C LYS A 118 -4.12 5.15 -20.55
N HIS A 119 -4.10 4.11 -19.72
CA HIS A 119 -5.32 3.59 -19.12
C HIS A 119 -5.93 4.60 -18.14
N THR A 120 -5.11 5.27 -17.34
CA THR A 120 -5.55 6.36 -16.45
C THR A 120 -6.12 7.53 -17.24
N ASP A 121 -5.47 7.98 -18.31
CA ASP A 121 -5.98 9.02 -19.20
C ASP A 121 -7.37 8.65 -19.76
N TYR A 122 -7.48 7.46 -20.36
CA TYR A 122 -8.74 6.95 -20.91
C TYR A 122 -9.84 6.90 -19.84
N LYS A 123 -9.54 6.38 -18.64
CA LYS A 123 -10.49 6.30 -17.54
C LYS A 123 -10.92 7.67 -17.04
N MET A 124 -9.99 8.62 -16.88
CA MET A 124 -10.31 9.99 -16.48
C MET A 124 -11.18 10.68 -17.53
N ARG A 125 -10.87 10.57 -18.83
CA ARG A 125 -11.73 11.15 -19.88
C ARG A 125 -13.12 10.53 -19.90
N SER A 126 -13.20 9.20 -19.73
CA SER A 126 -14.48 8.50 -19.65
C SER A 126 -15.32 8.98 -18.47
N THR A 127 -14.74 9.12 -17.27
CA THR A 127 -15.48 9.61 -16.10
C THR A 127 -15.79 11.10 -16.17
N LEU A 128 -14.98 11.90 -16.87
CA LEU A 128 -15.25 13.31 -17.11
C LEU A 128 -16.57 13.52 -17.86
N ALA A 129 -16.90 12.64 -18.82
CA ALA A 129 -18.17 12.68 -19.55
C ALA A 129 -19.39 12.46 -18.64
N ASP A 130 -19.23 11.64 -17.59
CA ASP A 130 -20.29 11.31 -16.63
C ASP A 130 -20.37 12.28 -15.45
N TYR A 131 -19.53 13.33 -15.42
CA TYR A 131 -19.45 14.28 -14.31
C TYR A 131 -20.80 14.90 -13.94
N ARG A 132 -21.65 15.23 -14.92
CA ARG A 132 -22.96 15.87 -14.67
C ARG A 132 -24.11 14.90 -14.49
N THR A 133 -23.93 13.65 -14.90
CA THR A 133 -24.99 12.64 -14.87
C THR A 133 -24.91 11.80 -13.61
N ASN A 134 -23.71 11.64 -13.04
CA ASN A 134 -23.47 10.81 -11.88
C ASN A 134 -22.87 11.61 -10.72
N LYS A 135 -23.66 11.81 -9.66
CA LYS A 135 -23.25 12.55 -8.46
C LYS A 135 -22.00 11.99 -7.77
N SER A 136 -21.76 10.68 -7.85
CA SER A 136 -20.55 10.07 -7.27
C SER A 136 -19.29 10.48 -8.02
N ILE A 137 -19.37 10.46 -9.35
CA ILE A 137 -18.29 10.88 -10.24
C ILE A 137 -18.07 12.38 -10.10
N GLN A 138 -19.15 13.17 -9.98
CA GLN A 138 -19.08 14.59 -9.68
C GLN A 138 -18.26 14.86 -8.41
N ARG A 139 -18.65 14.26 -7.28
CA ARG A 139 -17.95 14.42 -5.99
C ARG A 139 -16.49 14.00 -6.08
N ALA A 140 -16.20 12.87 -6.72
CA ALA A 140 -14.82 12.39 -6.87
C ALA A 140 -13.95 13.37 -7.66
N TRP A 141 -14.49 13.96 -8.73
CA TRP A 141 -13.81 15.00 -9.49
C TRP A 141 -13.63 16.29 -8.71
N ASP A 142 -14.67 16.73 -8.00
CA ASP A 142 -14.64 17.96 -7.19
C ASP A 142 -13.56 17.84 -6.10
N GLU A 143 -13.55 16.75 -5.34
CA GLU A 143 -12.55 16.46 -4.31
C GLU A 143 -11.14 16.35 -4.90
N THR A 144 -10.99 15.71 -6.06
CA THR A 144 -9.68 15.57 -6.72
C THR A 144 -9.12 16.94 -7.12
N GLN A 145 -9.93 17.78 -7.75
CA GLN A 145 -9.50 19.10 -8.23
C GLN A 145 -9.16 20.04 -7.08
N GLU A 146 -9.96 20.02 -6.00
CA GLU A 146 -9.71 20.83 -4.81
C GLU A 146 -8.46 20.34 -4.05
N SER A 147 -8.32 19.04 -3.86
CA SER A 147 -7.21 18.46 -3.08
C SER A 147 -5.86 18.57 -3.78
N PHE A 148 -5.85 18.45 -5.11
CA PHE A 148 -4.62 18.48 -5.91
C PHE A 148 -4.42 19.78 -6.66
N HIS A 149 -5.29 20.78 -6.48
CA HIS A 149 -5.20 22.10 -7.12
C HIS A 149 -5.01 22.01 -8.63
N CYS A 150 -5.79 21.15 -9.28
CA CYS A 150 -5.76 20.86 -10.71
C CYS A 150 -7.14 21.05 -11.34
N CYS A 151 -7.23 21.12 -12.67
CA CYS A 151 -8.50 21.24 -13.37
C CYS A 151 -8.50 20.46 -14.69
N GLY A 152 -9.52 19.61 -14.88
CA GLY A 152 -9.63 18.77 -16.08
C GLY A 152 -8.59 17.65 -16.12
N VAL A 153 -8.52 16.93 -17.24
CA VAL A 153 -7.54 15.86 -17.45
C VAL A 153 -6.19 16.48 -17.81
N ASP A 154 -6.15 17.25 -18.89
CA ASP A 154 -4.96 17.98 -19.35
C ASP A 154 -5.00 19.46 -18.94
N GLY A 155 -6.20 20.00 -18.73
CA GLY A 155 -6.38 21.38 -18.29
C GLY A 155 -7.83 21.84 -18.27
N PRO A 156 -8.08 23.11 -17.90
CA PRO A 156 -9.43 23.65 -17.76
C PRO A 156 -10.24 23.66 -19.05
N THR A 157 -9.59 23.61 -20.22
CA THR A 157 -10.23 23.54 -21.54
C THR A 157 -11.06 22.27 -21.74
N ASP A 158 -10.77 21.21 -20.98
CA ASP A 158 -11.54 19.96 -21.03
C ASP A 158 -13.01 20.15 -20.62
N TRP A 159 -13.29 21.17 -19.80
CA TRP A 159 -14.63 21.56 -19.38
C TRP A 159 -15.39 22.41 -20.41
N LYS A 160 -14.73 22.76 -21.53
CA LYS A 160 -15.23 23.63 -22.58
C LYS A 160 -15.68 24.97 -21.99
N SER A 161 -16.99 25.19 -21.86
CA SER A 161 -17.59 26.47 -21.42
C SER A 161 -18.20 26.41 -20.01
N GLN A 162 -18.14 25.26 -19.34
CA GLN A 162 -18.86 25.06 -18.07
C GLN A 162 -17.91 24.45 -17.04
N ILE A 163 -17.10 25.33 -16.46
CA ILE A 163 -16.07 25.02 -15.48
C ILE A 163 -16.72 24.79 -14.11
N PRO A 164 -16.43 23.68 -13.42
CA PRO A 164 -16.94 23.42 -12.09
C PRO A 164 -16.26 24.32 -11.05
N SER A 165 -16.95 24.58 -9.93
CA SER A 165 -16.43 25.45 -8.86
C SER A 165 -15.17 24.90 -8.21
N SER A 166 -14.99 23.58 -8.21
CA SER A 166 -13.81 22.86 -7.70
C SER A 166 -12.52 23.17 -8.46
N CYS A 167 -12.61 23.62 -9.71
CA CYS A 167 -11.46 24.08 -10.51
C CYS A 167 -10.96 25.47 -10.11
N CYS A 168 -11.67 26.16 -9.23
CA CYS A 168 -11.44 27.56 -8.93
C CYS A 168 -10.60 27.74 -7.68
N LYS A 169 -9.72 28.73 -7.73
CA LYS A 169 -8.98 29.19 -6.56
C LYS A 169 -9.94 30.00 -5.68
N MET A 170 -9.91 29.77 -4.37
CA MET A 170 -10.63 30.61 -3.43
C MET A 170 -10.10 32.05 -3.53
N GLY A 171 -10.98 32.99 -3.90
CA GLY A 171 -10.67 34.41 -3.90
C GLY A 171 -10.75 35.01 -2.49
N PRO A 172 -10.13 36.19 -2.25
CA PRO A 172 -10.11 36.87 -0.96
C PRO A 172 -11.51 37.25 -0.40
N GLU A 173 -12.56 37.23 -1.23
CA GLU A 173 -13.94 37.52 -0.82
C GLU A 173 -14.85 36.29 -0.72
N GLY A 174 -14.32 35.06 -0.83
CA GLY A 174 -15.13 33.83 -0.73
C GLY A 174 -16.12 33.61 -1.88
N LYS A 175 -16.03 34.39 -2.97
CA LYS A 175 -16.80 34.19 -4.21
C LYS A 175 -15.93 33.43 -5.23
N ASN A 176 -16.56 32.58 -6.05
CA ASN A 176 -15.94 31.82 -7.14
C ASN A 176 -16.26 32.43 -8.53
N PRO A 177 -15.74 33.62 -8.90
CA PRO A 177 -16.07 34.30 -10.16
C PRO A 177 -15.48 33.63 -11.43
N CYS A 178 -14.60 32.65 -11.24
CA CYS A 178 -13.97 31.83 -12.28
C CYS A 178 -14.94 31.12 -13.24
N GLN A 179 -16.16 30.76 -12.80
CA GLN A 179 -17.08 29.98 -13.63
C GLN A 179 -17.66 30.82 -14.77
N SER A 180 -17.85 32.13 -14.52
CA SER A 180 -18.37 33.09 -15.50
C SER A 180 -17.25 33.82 -16.23
N SER A 181 -16.08 33.98 -15.62
CA SER A 181 -14.93 34.67 -16.22
C SER A 181 -13.62 34.00 -15.77
N PRO A 182 -13.25 32.87 -16.40
CA PRO A 182 -12.02 32.15 -16.07
C PRO A 182 -10.80 32.95 -16.51
N THR A 183 -9.89 33.19 -15.58
CA THR A 183 -8.58 33.81 -15.84
C THR A 183 -7.47 32.95 -15.23
N PRO A 184 -6.24 32.96 -15.77
CA PRO A 184 -5.14 32.19 -15.19
C PRO A 184 -4.88 32.47 -13.69
N GLY A 185 -5.25 33.66 -13.21
CA GLY A 185 -5.15 34.05 -11.81
C GLY A 185 -6.18 33.39 -10.88
N ASN A 186 -7.38 33.06 -11.36
CA ASN A 186 -8.49 32.56 -10.53
C ASN A 186 -8.84 31.07 -10.74
N ILE A 187 -8.18 30.39 -11.68
CA ILE A 187 -8.39 28.97 -12.00
C ILE A 187 -7.11 28.16 -11.80
N TYR A 188 -7.24 26.86 -11.50
CA TYR A 188 -6.14 25.92 -11.64
C TYR A 188 -5.87 25.64 -13.11
N THR A 189 -4.64 25.90 -13.56
CA THR A 189 -4.25 25.78 -14.97
C THR A 189 -3.65 24.41 -15.31
N MET A 190 -3.21 23.66 -14.31
CA MET A 190 -2.61 22.34 -14.50
C MET A 190 -3.68 21.26 -14.63
N GLY A 191 -3.53 20.35 -15.59
CA GLY A 191 -4.34 19.14 -15.70
C GLY A 191 -4.12 18.17 -14.54
N CYS A 192 -5.17 17.48 -14.12
CA CYS A 192 -5.08 16.52 -13.01
C CYS A 192 -4.26 15.28 -13.38
N LEU A 193 -4.21 14.87 -14.66
CA LEU A 193 -3.35 13.76 -15.08
C LEU A 193 -1.87 14.13 -14.93
N THR A 194 -1.48 15.31 -15.40
CA THR A 194 -0.09 15.82 -15.28
C THR A 194 0.27 16.06 -13.82
N THR A 195 -0.65 16.60 -13.03
CA THR A 195 -0.44 16.81 -11.58
C THR A 195 -0.26 15.49 -10.84
N LEU A 196 -1.05 14.46 -11.16
CA LEU A 196 -0.85 13.12 -10.60
C LEU A 196 0.53 12.56 -10.96
N GLN A 197 0.99 12.79 -12.19
CA GLN A 197 2.32 12.36 -12.63
C GLN A 197 3.44 13.12 -11.93
N SER A 198 3.30 14.43 -11.76
CA SER A 198 4.29 15.23 -11.03
C SER A 198 4.34 14.80 -9.57
N LEU A 199 3.19 14.54 -8.92
CA LEU A 199 3.18 14.01 -7.55
C LEU A 199 3.93 12.68 -7.43
N ILE A 200 3.77 11.76 -8.37
CA ILE A 200 4.54 10.51 -8.37
C ILE A 200 6.03 10.80 -8.61
N THR A 201 6.35 11.65 -9.58
CA THR A 201 7.73 11.92 -9.98
C THR A 201 8.50 12.67 -8.89
N ASP A 202 7.92 13.72 -8.34
CA ASP A 202 8.48 14.54 -7.26
C ASP A 202 8.69 13.72 -5.98
N ASN A 203 7.79 12.77 -5.71
CA ASN A 203 7.90 11.86 -4.57
C ASN A 203 8.56 10.52 -4.90
N THR A 204 9.19 10.37 -6.08
CA THR A 204 9.82 9.09 -6.49
C THR A 204 10.89 8.67 -5.49
N ASN A 205 11.65 9.61 -4.94
CA ASN A 205 12.68 9.32 -3.94
C ASN A 205 12.08 8.74 -2.65
N VAL A 206 10.96 9.29 -2.19
CA VAL A 206 10.25 8.78 -1.00
C VAL A 206 9.67 7.40 -1.28
N LEU A 207 9.07 7.20 -2.44
CA LEU A 207 8.50 5.91 -2.84
C LEU A 207 9.58 4.83 -3.00
N ALA A 208 10.69 5.15 -3.66
CA ALA A 208 11.83 4.26 -3.82
C ALA A 208 12.46 3.95 -2.46
N GLY A 209 12.64 4.96 -1.60
CA GLY A 209 13.14 4.81 -0.24
C GLY A 209 12.26 3.90 0.61
N ALA A 210 10.94 4.08 0.57
CA ALA A 210 9.98 3.21 1.24
C ALA A 210 10.08 1.76 0.72
N GLY A 211 10.19 1.58 -0.60
CA GLY A 211 10.34 0.26 -1.22
C GLY A 211 11.61 -0.46 -0.80
N ILE A 212 12.74 0.25 -0.79
CA ILE A 212 14.03 -0.26 -0.33
C ILE A 212 13.96 -0.60 1.16
N GLY A 213 13.42 0.29 1.99
CA GLY A 213 13.28 0.09 3.43
C GLY A 213 12.46 -1.16 3.77
N VAL A 214 11.30 -1.33 3.13
CA VAL A 214 10.46 -2.54 3.28
C VAL A 214 11.20 -3.79 2.82
N SER A 215 11.92 -3.72 1.70
CA SER A 215 12.72 -4.84 1.19
C SER A 215 13.85 -5.22 2.17
N SER A 216 14.56 -4.24 2.72
CA SER A 216 15.59 -4.47 3.74
C SER A 216 15.02 -5.12 4.99
N LEU A 217 13.87 -4.63 5.49
CA LEU A 217 13.17 -5.22 6.63
C LEU A 217 12.80 -6.69 6.35
N MET A 218 12.25 -7.00 5.18
CA MET A 218 11.93 -8.39 4.79
C MET A 218 13.17 -9.29 4.79
N VAL A 219 14.32 -8.82 4.29
CA VAL A 219 15.57 -9.58 4.30
C VAL A 219 16.03 -9.90 5.72
N THR A 220 15.90 -8.95 6.66
CA THR A 220 16.25 -9.19 8.07
C THR A 220 15.38 -10.28 8.72
N PHE A 221 14.11 -10.43 8.33
CA PHE A 221 13.25 -11.52 8.79
C PHE A 221 13.55 -12.85 8.12
N ILE A 222 13.94 -12.85 6.83
CA ILE A 222 14.22 -14.06 6.05
C ILE A 222 15.56 -14.69 6.46
N ALA A 223 16.64 -13.91 6.61
CA ALA A 223 17.99 -14.44 6.77
C ALA A 223 18.20 -15.33 8.01
N PRO A 224 17.71 -14.98 9.22
CA PRO A 224 17.81 -15.84 10.40
C PRO A 224 17.06 -17.17 10.22
N GLN A 225 15.90 -17.13 9.54
CA GLN A 225 15.06 -18.31 9.30
C GLN A 225 15.75 -19.27 8.33
N VAL A 226 16.32 -18.76 7.24
CA VAL A 226 17.12 -19.55 6.31
C VAL A 226 18.31 -20.18 7.03
N LEU A 227 19.03 -19.42 7.86
CA LEU A 227 20.16 -19.96 8.63
C LEU A 227 19.72 -21.08 9.58
N LEU A 228 18.58 -20.93 10.26
CA LEU A 228 18.03 -21.96 11.13
C LEU A 228 17.62 -23.22 10.35
N VAL A 229 16.98 -23.07 9.20
CA VAL A 229 16.59 -24.18 8.32
C VAL A 229 17.84 -24.90 7.77
N LEU A 230 18.85 -24.15 7.31
CA LEU A 230 20.11 -24.72 6.82
C LEU A 230 20.87 -25.44 7.95
N LYS A 231 20.91 -24.88 9.16
CA LYS A 231 21.50 -25.55 10.33
C LYS A 231 20.73 -26.81 10.71
N ALA A 232 19.40 -26.79 10.64
CA ALA A 232 18.57 -27.96 10.90
C ALA A 232 18.80 -29.07 9.86
N LYS A 233 18.88 -28.71 8.58
CA LYS A 233 19.18 -29.63 7.46
C LYS A 233 20.60 -30.19 7.57
N ARG A 234 21.60 -29.34 7.87
CA ARG A 234 22.99 -29.76 8.11
C ARG A 234 23.09 -30.70 9.30
N LYS A 235 22.39 -30.44 10.41
CA LYS A 235 22.36 -31.34 11.57
C LYS A 235 21.72 -32.70 11.24
N LYS A 236 20.64 -32.73 10.45
CA LYS A 236 20.01 -33.97 9.97
C LYS A 236 20.95 -34.77 9.06
N ASN A 237 21.56 -34.11 8.07
CA ASN A 237 22.53 -34.74 7.17
C ASN A 237 23.77 -35.25 7.91
N HIS A 238 24.28 -34.49 8.89
CA HIS A 238 25.43 -34.89 9.71
C HIS A 238 25.09 -36.07 10.64
N LEU A 239 23.87 -36.13 11.16
CA LEU A 239 23.40 -37.29 11.94
C LEU A 239 23.22 -38.53 11.06
N GLN A 240 22.70 -38.38 9.84
CA GLN A 240 22.62 -39.48 8.86
C GLN A 240 24.00 -39.96 8.42
N ALA A 241 24.98 -39.07 8.23
CA ALA A 241 26.34 -39.44 7.89
C ALA A 241 27.07 -40.16 9.04
N VAL A 242 26.86 -39.72 10.29
CA VAL A 242 27.46 -40.34 11.48
C VAL A 242 26.80 -41.69 11.81
N CYS A 243 25.47 -41.81 11.74
CA CYS A 243 24.79 -43.10 11.96
C CYS A 243 24.94 -44.07 10.78
N GLY A 244 25.09 -43.57 9.55
CA GLY A 244 25.33 -44.41 8.37
C GLY A 244 26.75 -44.97 8.27
N ALA A 245 27.71 -44.43 9.03
CA ALA A 245 29.07 -44.96 9.13
C ALA A 245 29.24 -46.01 10.25
N VAL A 246 28.16 -46.33 10.99
CA VAL A 246 28.14 -47.31 12.10
C VAL A 246 27.41 -48.61 11.70
N LEU A 247 26.97 -48.71 10.44
CA LEU A 247 26.46 -49.92 9.79
C LEU A 247 27.44 -50.36 8.70
#